data_AF-A0A7V3C5S4-F1
#
_entry.id   AF-A0A7V3C5S4-F1
#
_cell.length_a   1.000
_cell.length_b   1.000
_cell.length_c   1.000
_cell.angle_alpha   90.00
_cell.angle_beta   90.00
_cell.angle_gamma   90.00
#
_symmetry.space_group_name_H-M   'P 1'
#
loop_
_entity.id
_entity.type
_entity.pdbx_description
1 polymer ?
#
loop_
_entity_poly.entity_id
_entity_poly.type
_entity_poly.pdbx_seq_one_letter_code
_entity_poly.pdbx_strand_id
1 'polypeptide(L)'
;MATEPGPIPEKQGTLLWWFLGLLVAGVLILGVGGLLITRYVLRSVEVVRTGEQVEVRTPVGDLRVEKSATPDLGLPTYPGATLAEPAATVELTPPDEEPLEITAARYRTPAAIEEVDAWYREKLGPEFEREGPGVMEKKRKIFGIEIKSDDVVFLSERDGVLRVVALQKKGFQVEIALVRIGHQQGQ
;
A
#
# COMPACT_ATOMS: atom_id res chain seq x y z
N MET A 1 -62.32 17.24 58.51
CA MET A 1 -60.95 17.65 58.87
C MET A 1 -60.03 16.99 57.84
N ALA A 2 -59.45 17.78 56.95
CA ALA A 2 -58.57 17.30 55.88
C ALA A 2 -57.13 17.22 56.40
N THR A 3 -56.40 16.20 56.00
CA THR A 3 -54.95 16.10 56.23
C THR A 3 -54.31 15.74 54.89
N GLU A 4 -53.62 16.71 54.28
CA GLU A 4 -52.82 16.53 53.06
C GLU A 4 -51.51 15.77 53.38
N PRO A 5 -51.03 14.88 52.51
CA PRO A 5 -49.68 14.34 52.61
C PRO A 5 -48.68 15.30 51.92
N GLY A 6 -47.61 15.66 52.64
CA GLY A 6 -46.54 16.54 52.15
C GLY A 6 -45.66 15.91 51.06
N PRO A 7 -44.85 16.74 50.35
CA PRO A 7 -44.10 16.32 49.18
C PRO A 7 -42.89 15.43 49.54
N ILE A 8 -42.66 14.41 48.72
CA ILE A 8 -41.49 13.52 48.78
C ILE A 8 -40.28 14.25 48.15
N PRO A 9 -39.12 14.37 48.81
CA PRO A 9 -37.96 15.03 48.23
C PRO A 9 -37.36 14.22 47.07
N GLU A 10 -37.23 14.85 45.90
CA GLU A 10 -36.62 14.29 44.69
C GLU A 10 -35.10 14.08 44.86
N LYS A 11 -34.65 12.81 44.80
CA LYS A 11 -33.23 12.42 44.69
C LYS A 11 -32.67 12.69 43.28
N GLN A 12 -32.64 13.93 42.82
CA GLN A 12 -32.06 14.28 41.50
C GLN A 12 -30.52 14.47 41.54
N GLY A 13 -29.96 14.89 42.67
CA GLY A 13 -28.51 15.18 42.79
C GLY A 13 -27.60 13.96 42.72
N THR A 14 -28.05 12.79 43.16
CA THR A 14 -27.22 11.57 43.19
C THR A 14 -27.05 10.98 41.79
N LEU A 15 -28.13 10.87 41.00
CA LEU A 15 -28.07 10.34 39.63
C LEU A 15 -27.19 11.19 38.70
N LEU A 16 -27.28 12.52 38.79
CA LEU A 16 -26.46 13.42 37.97
C LEU A 16 -24.95 13.27 38.28
N TRP A 17 -24.61 13.05 39.55
CA TRP A 17 -23.22 12.83 39.97
C TRP A 17 -22.66 11.48 39.49
N TRP A 18 -23.49 10.43 39.43
CA TRP A 18 -23.12 9.14 38.83
C TRP A 18 -22.87 9.24 37.32
N PHE A 19 -23.73 9.96 36.58
CA PHE A 19 -23.51 10.17 35.14
C PHE A 19 -22.25 10.98 34.86
N LEU A 20 -21.99 12.02 35.66
CA LEU A 20 -20.78 12.83 35.51
C LEU A 20 -19.51 12.01 35.83
N GLY A 21 -19.57 11.17 36.87
CA GLY A 21 -18.48 10.25 37.22
C GLY A 21 -18.21 9.22 36.11
N LEU A 22 -19.25 8.64 35.52
CA LEU A 22 -19.13 7.67 34.42
C LEU A 22 -18.54 8.33 33.17
N LEU A 23 -18.95 9.56 32.86
CA LEU A 23 -18.46 10.29 31.69
C LEU A 23 -16.96 10.62 31.82
N VAL A 24 -16.54 11.09 33.00
CA VAL A 24 -15.12 11.36 33.28
C VAL A 24 -14.29 10.07 33.27
N ALA A 25 -14.81 8.98 33.85
CA ALA A 25 -14.16 7.68 33.82
C ALA A 25 -14.03 7.14 32.39
N GLY A 26 -15.06 7.30 31.55
CA GLY A 26 -15.04 6.92 30.15
C GLY A 26 -13.97 7.66 29.34
N VAL A 27 -13.86 8.97 29.52
CA VAL A 27 -12.82 9.80 28.88
C VAL A 27 -11.42 9.38 29.34
N LEU A 28 -11.24 9.08 30.63
CA LEU A 28 -9.97 8.59 31.17
C LEU A 28 -9.59 7.21 30.61
N ILE A 29 -10.55 6.28 30.51
CA ILE A 29 -10.32 4.95 29.94
C ILE A 29 -9.95 5.05 28.46
N LEU A 30 -10.63 5.91 27.69
CA LEU A 30 -10.30 6.12 26.27
C LEU A 30 -8.94 6.80 26.09
N GLY A 31 -8.59 7.77 26.94
CA GLY A 31 -7.30 8.45 26.90
C GLY A 31 -6.14 7.52 27.27
N VAL A 32 -6.24 6.83 28.39
CA VAL A 32 -5.20 5.89 28.86
C VAL A 32 -5.15 4.65 27.96
N GLY A 33 -6.30 4.12 27.55
CA GLY A 33 -6.38 3.00 26.61
C GLY A 33 -5.77 3.34 25.25
N GLY A 34 -6.09 4.51 24.70
CA GLY A 34 -5.49 5.01 23.47
C GLY A 34 -3.97 5.21 23.60
N LEU A 35 -3.50 5.75 24.72
CA LEU A 35 -2.07 5.93 25.00
C LEU A 35 -1.34 4.58 25.14
N LEU A 36 -1.95 3.60 25.80
CA LEU A 36 -1.39 2.26 25.97
C LEU A 36 -1.36 1.49 24.65
N ILE A 37 -2.41 1.57 23.83
CA ILE A 37 -2.43 0.97 22.49
C ILE A 37 -1.38 1.63 21.61
N THR A 38 -1.28 2.96 21.61
CA THR A 38 -0.26 3.70 20.86
C THR A 38 1.14 3.27 21.30
N ARG A 39 1.41 3.23 22.61
CA ARG A 39 2.70 2.79 23.16
C ARG A 39 3.00 1.33 22.88
N TYR A 40 1.99 0.45 22.86
CA TYR A 40 2.15 -0.97 22.55
C TYR A 40 2.44 -1.20 21.07
N VAL A 41 1.75 -0.47 20.18
CA VAL A 41 2.00 -0.49 18.73
C VAL A 41 3.40 0.07 18.43
N LEU A 42 3.83 1.16 19.08
CA LEU A 42 5.20 1.66 18.91
C LEU A 42 6.28 0.67 19.41
N ARG A 43 5.94 -0.23 20.35
CA ARG A 43 6.90 -1.19 20.93
C ARG A 43 6.93 -2.54 20.21
N SER A 44 5.94 -2.82 19.37
CA SER A 44 5.84 -4.03 18.55
C SER A 44 6.34 -3.82 17.12
N VAL A 45 6.68 -2.58 16.75
CA VAL A 45 7.40 -2.28 15.52
C VAL A 45 8.88 -2.11 15.87
N GLU A 46 9.55 -3.23 16.16
CA GLU A 46 11.00 -3.28 16.09
C GLU A 46 11.38 -3.25 14.59
N VAL A 47 11.42 -2.03 14.02
CA VAL A 47 12.07 -1.85 12.72
C VAL A 47 13.56 -2.04 12.99
N VAL A 48 14.06 -3.25 12.75
CA VAL A 48 15.49 -3.48 12.55
C VAL A 48 15.85 -2.76 11.24
N ARG A 49 16.07 -1.44 11.34
CA ARG A 49 16.69 -0.65 10.27
C ARG A 49 18.18 -0.97 10.26
N THR A 50 18.53 -2.09 9.64
CA THR A 50 19.91 -2.36 9.25
C THR A 50 19.96 -2.39 7.74
N GLY A 51 20.21 -1.21 7.16
CA GLY A 51 21.00 -1.02 5.94
C GLY A 51 20.50 -1.56 4.59
N GLU A 52 19.99 -2.78 4.49
CA GLU A 52 19.81 -3.46 3.19
C GLU A 52 18.73 -4.56 3.19
N GLN A 53 18.56 -5.30 4.30
CA GLN A 53 17.58 -6.37 4.55
C GLN A 53 16.43 -5.96 5.50
N VAL A 54 15.16 -5.81 5.10
CA VAL A 54 14.05 -5.69 6.07
C VAL A 54 13.15 -6.93 5.99
N GLU A 55 13.40 -7.88 6.88
CA GLU A 55 12.54 -9.05 7.11
C GLU A 55 11.48 -8.68 8.15
N VAL A 56 10.22 -8.55 7.74
CA VAL A 56 9.08 -8.28 8.63
C VAL A 56 8.30 -9.58 8.80
N ARG A 57 8.38 -10.20 9.98
CA ARG A 57 7.52 -11.34 10.32
C ARG A 57 6.16 -10.83 10.73
N THR A 58 5.13 -11.08 9.92
CA THR A 58 3.73 -10.81 10.28
C THR A 58 2.98 -12.12 10.57
N PRO A 59 1.98 -12.13 11.48
CA PRO A 59 1.20 -13.34 11.79
C PRO A 59 0.39 -13.94 10.63
N VAL A 60 0.41 -13.31 9.45
CA VAL A 60 -0.23 -13.76 8.20
C VAL A 60 0.76 -14.35 7.20
N GLY A 61 2.05 -14.41 7.52
CA GLY A 61 3.12 -14.89 6.64
C GLY A 61 4.44 -14.11 6.81
N ASP A 62 5.52 -14.67 6.28
CA ASP A 62 6.82 -14.01 6.24
C ASP A 62 6.84 -13.00 5.07
N LEU A 63 7.18 -11.74 5.37
CA LEU A 63 7.32 -10.64 4.41
C LEU A 63 8.79 -10.22 4.33
N ARG A 64 9.49 -10.54 3.23
CA ARG A 64 10.87 -10.07 3.00
C ARG A 64 10.86 -8.89 2.06
N VAL A 65 11.45 -7.76 2.45
CA VAL A 65 11.61 -6.59 1.58
C VAL A 65 13.09 -6.37 1.29
N GLU A 66 13.47 -6.52 0.03
CA GLU A 66 14.82 -6.24 -0.47
C GLU A 66 14.79 -4.98 -1.33
N LYS A 67 15.75 -4.07 -1.08
CA LYS A 67 15.92 -2.86 -1.88
C LYS A 67 17.18 -2.97 -2.70
N SER A 68 17.04 -2.96 -4.03
CA SER A 68 18.18 -3.08 -4.94
C SER A 68 18.26 -1.88 -5.89
N ALA A 69 19.49 -1.52 -6.27
CA ALA A 69 19.74 -0.47 -7.25
C ALA A 69 19.47 -0.93 -8.70
N THR A 70 19.40 -2.26 -8.93
CA THR A 70 19.15 -2.86 -10.24
C THR A 70 18.33 -4.14 -10.06
N PRO A 71 17.00 -4.04 -10.03
CA PRO A 71 16.12 -5.20 -9.91
C PRO A 71 16.08 -5.98 -11.22
N ASP A 72 16.04 -7.31 -11.14
CA ASP A 72 15.72 -8.15 -12.30
C ASP A 72 14.20 -8.22 -12.49
N LEU A 73 13.67 -7.29 -13.28
CA LEU A 73 12.24 -7.22 -13.59
C LEU A 73 11.85 -8.06 -14.81
N GLY A 74 12.82 -8.58 -15.57
CA GLY A 74 12.57 -9.17 -16.89
C GLY A 74 11.82 -8.21 -17.85
N LEU A 75 11.90 -6.90 -17.61
CA LEU A 75 11.25 -5.84 -18.36
C LEU A 75 12.29 -4.87 -18.90
N PRO A 76 12.20 -4.44 -20.17
CA PRO A 76 13.16 -3.52 -20.74
C PRO A 76 13.01 -2.14 -20.09
N THR A 77 14.14 -1.53 -19.69
CA THR A 77 14.14 -0.18 -19.12
C THR A 77 14.28 0.87 -20.21
N TYR A 78 13.45 1.91 -20.19
CA TYR A 78 13.50 3.00 -21.17
C TYR A 78 14.87 3.71 -21.17
N PRO A 79 15.50 3.94 -22.33
CA PRO A 79 16.81 4.57 -22.42
C PRO A 79 16.76 6.02 -21.91
N GLY A 80 17.71 6.38 -21.03
CA GLY A 80 17.75 7.71 -20.42
C GLY A 80 16.76 7.92 -19.27
N ALA A 81 16.04 6.88 -18.84
CA ALA A 81 15.26 6.95 -17.62
C ALA A 81 16.17 6.79 -16.38
N THR A 82 15.94 7.62 -15.37
CA THR A 82 16.67 7.59 -14.10
C THR A 82 15.80 6.97 -13.03
N LEU A 83 16.38 6.12 -12.19
CA LEU A 83 15.66 5.51 -11.06
C LEU A 83 15.15 6.61 -10.11
N ALA A 84 13.84 6.65 -9.90
CA ALA A 84 13.18 7.66 -9.07
C ALA A 84 13.16 7.26 -7.59
N GLU A 85 13.05 5.97 -7.31
CA GLU A 85 13.07 5.36 -5.97
C GLU A 85 13.80 4.01 -6.07
N PRO A 86 14.51 3.55 -5.00
CA PRO A 86 15.11 2.22 -4.98
C PRO A 86 14.07 1.17 -5.36
N ALA A 87 14.46 0.23 -6.20
CA ALA A 87 13.56 -0.88 -6.51
C ALA A 87 13.27 -1.67 -5.23
N ALA A 88 12.07 -2.19 -5.14
CA ALA A 88 11.63 -2.98 -4.02
C ALA A 88 11.18 -4.36 -4.52
N THR A 89 11.81 -5.39 -3.98
CA THR A 89 11.35 -6.77 -4.08
C THR A 89 10.69 -7.14 -2.77
N VAL A 90 9.47 -7.67 -2.86
CA VAL A 90 8.65 -8.08 -1.74
C VAL A 90 8.31 -9.55 -1.93
N GLU A 91 8.82 -10.39 -1.05
CA GLU A 91 8.45 -11.81 -1.01
C GLU A 91 7.34 -12.00 0.03
N LEU A 92 6.27 -12.67 -0.40
CA LEU A 92 5.13 -13.06 0.42
C LEU A 92 5.08 -14.57 0.49
N THR A 93 5.18 -15.13 1.69
CA THR A 93 4.99 -16.58 1.93
C THR A 93 3.73 -16.80 2.77
N PRO A 94 2.56 -17.06 2.16
CA PRO A 94 1.35 -17.40 2.89
C PRO A 94 1.47 -18.81 3.49
N PRO A 95 0.85 -19.09 4.64
CA PRO A 95 0.72 -20.45 5.15
C PRO A 95 -0.20 -21.22 4.19
N ASP A 96 0.32 -22.27 3.56
CA ASP A 96 -0.38 -23.17 2.62
C ASP A 96 -0.45 -22.73 1.13
N GLU A 97 0.26 -21.67 0.72
CA GLU A 97 0.38 -21.27 -0.70
C GLU A 97 1.85 -21.16 -1.13
N GLU A 98 2.09 -21.17 -2.45
CA GLU A 98 3.43 -20.98 -2.99
C GLU A 98 3.95 -19.55 -2.76
N PRO A 99 5.24 -19.37 -2.45
CA PRO A 99 5.83 -18.05 -2.28
C PRO A 99 5.62 -17.17 -3.52
N LEU A 100 5.11 -15.96 -3.30
CA LEU A 100 4.92 -14.94 -4.32
C LEU A 100 6.02 -13.88 -4.19
N GLU A 101 6.74 -13.64 -5.29
CA GLU A 101 7.72 -12.57 -5.40
C GLU A 101 7.11 -11.41 -6.19
N ILE A 102 7.16 -10.21 -5.61
CA ILE A 102 6.71 -8.96 -6.24
C ILE A 102 7.91 -8.02 -6.33
N THR A 103 8.41 -7.80 -7.53
CA THR A 103 9.51 -6.87 -7.80
C THR A 103 8.97 -5.64 -8.52
N ALA A 104 9.23 -4.45 -7.99
CA ALA A 104 8.75 -3.19 -8.55
C ALA A 104 9.85 -2.11 -8.57
N ALA A 105 9.88 -1.31 -9.63
CA ALA A 105 10.77 -0.16 -9.74
C ALA A 105 10.09 1.03 -10.40
N ARG A 106 10.53 2.23 -10.03
CA ARG A 106 10.04 3.48 -10.59
C ARG A 106 11.17 4.24 -11.22
N TYR A 107 10.99 4.64 -12.47
CA TYR A 107 11.92 5.48 -13.22
C TYR A 107 11.24 6.79 -13.62
N ARG A 108 12.05 7.79 -13.92
CA ARG A 108 11.59 9.06 -14.49
C ARG A 108 12.40 9.41 -15.72
N THR A 109 11.72 9.95 -16.73
CA THR A 109 12.34 10.44 -17.95
C THR A 109 11.76 11.81 -18.33
N PRO A 110 12.57 12.74 -18.88
CA PRO A 110 12.07 14.00 -19.44
C PRO A 110 11.44 13.82 -20.83
N ALA A 111 11.50 12.63 -21.42
CA ALA A 111 10.89 12.32 -22.71
C ALA A 111 9.36 12.49 -22.67
N ALA A 112 8.74 12.68 -23.84
CA ALA A 112 7.29 12.76 -23.94
C ALA A 112 6.64 11.39 -23.72
N ILE A 113 5.41 11.36 -23.19
CA ILE A 113 4.74 10.10 -22.87
C ILE A 113 4.46 9.28 -24.13
N GLU A 114 4.21 9.95 -25.25
CA GLU A 114 3.97 9.35 -26.55
C GLU A 114 5.23 8.64 -27.09
N GLU A 115 6.41 9.20 -26.84
CA GLU A 115 7.70 8.60 -27.21
C GLU A 115 7.98 7.34 -26.38
N VAL A 116 7.76 7.43 -25.07
CA VAL A 116 7.92 6.30 -24.14
C VAL A 116 6.94 5.18 -24.47
N ASP A 117 5.68 5.52 -24.71
CA ASP A 117 4.61 4.60 -25.12
C ASP A 117 4.92 3.91 -26.45
N ALA A 118 5.38 4.65 -27.46
CA ALA A 118 5.81 4.08 -28.74
C ALA A 118 6.99 3.11 -28.56
N TRP A 119 7.97 3.46 -27.73
CA TRP A 119 9.11 2.61 -27.46
C TRP A 119 8.70 1.29 -26.78
N TYR A 120 7.82 1.34 -25.76
CA TYR A 120 7.33 0.12 -25.11
C TYR A 120 6.49 -0.74 -26.05
N ARG A 121 5.67 -0.16 -26.94
CA ARG A 121 4.96 -0.93 -27.98
C ARG A 121 5.90 -1.70 -28.91
N GLU A 122 7.08 -1.17 -29.19
CA GLU A 122 8.07 -1.84 -30.06
C GLU A 122 8.91 -2.87 -29.31
N LYS A 123 9.25 -2.59 -28.04
CA LYS A 123 10.16 -3.44 -27.25
C LYS A 123 9.47 -4.53 -26.46
N LEU A 124 8.21 -4.34 -26.11
CA LEU A 124 7.42 -5.37 -25.45
C LEU A 124 6.94 -6.39 -26.49
N GLY A 125 6.91 -7.66 -26.09
CA GLY A 125 6.42 -8.72 -26.96
C GLY A 125 4.91 -8.64 -27.20
N PRO A 126 4.39 -9.42 -28.16
CA PRO A 126 2.96 -9.44 -28.52
C PRO A 126 2.05 -9.92 -27.37
N GLU A 127 2.62 -10.52 -26.33
CA GLU A 127 1.92 -10.94 -25.11
C GLU A 127 1.50 -9.79 -24.19
N PHE A 128 1.90 -8.55 -24.49
CA PHE A 128 1.51 -7.38 -23.73
C PHE A 128 0.27 -6.72 -24.33
N GLU A 129 -0.81 -6.72 -23.56
CA GLU A 129 -2.00 -5.94 -23.86
C GLU A 129 -1.78 -4.50 -23.42
N ARG A 130 -1.99 -3.56 -24.34
CA ARG A 130 -1.89 -2.13 -24.07
C ARG A 130 -3.26 -1.54 -23.80
N GLU A 131 -3.43 -1.00 -22.60
CA GLU A 131 -4.55 -0.16 -22.22
C GLU A 131 -4.15 1.31 -22.30
N GLY A 132 -4.93 2.11 -23.04
CA GLY A 132 -4.66 3.52 -23.26
C GLY A 132 -5.46 4.46 -22.35
N PRO A 133 -5.21 5.78 -22.47
CA PRO A 133 -5.97 6.79 -21.75
C PRO A 133 -7.46 6.69 -22.13
N GLY A 134 -8.34 6.62 -21.13
CA GLY A 134 -9.78 6.51 -21.28
C GLY A 134 -10.32 5.09 -21.45
N VAL A 135 -9.46 4.07 -21.52
CA VAL A 135 -9.88 2.65 -21.57
C VAL A 135 -10.21 2.14 -20.15
N MET A 136 -9.45 2.58 -19.16
CA MET A 136 -9.71 2.31 -17.75
C MET A 136 -10.88 3.17 -17.24
N GLU A 137 -12.08 2.59 -17.15
CA GLU A 137 -13.27 3.29 -16.62
C GLU A 137 -13.14 3.73 -15.16
N LYS A 138 -12.26 3.08 -14.38
CA LYS A 138 -12.08 3.36 -12.95
C LYS A 138 -10.61 3.30 -12.56
N LYS A 139 -10.22 4.17 -11.62
CA LYS A 139 -8.93 4.11 -10.93
C LYS A 139 -8.71 2.71 -10.37
N ARG A 140 -7.58 2.09 -10.68
CA ARG A 140 -7.16 0.80 -10.13
C ARG A 140 -5.85 0.99 -9.37
N LYS A 141 -5.77 0.44 -8.17
CA LYS A 141 -4.51 0.38 -7.42
C LYS A 141 -3.89 -0.99 -7.65
N ILE A 142 -2.76 -1.03 -8.34
CA ILE A 142 -1.98 -2.26 -8.54
C ILE A 142 -0.75 -2.15 -7.64
N PHE A 143 -0.69 -2.96 -6.57
CA PHE A 143 0.45 -3.07 -5.65
C PHE A 143 1.06 -1.74 -5.18
N GLY A 144 0.22 -0.77 -4.81
CA GLY A 144 0.69 0.54 -4.33
C GLY A 144 0.85 1.62 -5.41
N ILE A 145 0.71 1.27 -6.69
CA ILE A 145 0.67 2.20 -7.82
C ILE A 145 -0.79 2.55 -8.09
N GLU A 146 -1.15 3.83 -7.97
CA GLU A 146 -2.47 4.34 -8.33
C GLU A 146 -2.48 4.63 -9.83
N ILE A 147 -3.17 3.80 -10.61
CA ILE A 147 -3.36 3.98 -12.05
C ILE A 147 -4.61 4.82 -12.25
N LYS A 148 -4.46 5.93 -12.95
CA LYS A 148 -5.53 6.85 -13.34
C LYS A 148 -6.03 6.52 -14.74
N SER A 149 -7.20 7.03 -15.07
CA SER A 149 -7.82 6.84 -16.38
C SER A 149 -7.02 7.47 -17.53
N ASP A 150 -6.14 8.43 -17.26
CA ASP A 150 -5.28 9.09 -18.25
C ASP A 150 -3.90 8.43 -18.43
N ASP A 151 -3.62 7.36 -17.70
CA ASP A 151 -2.35 6.63 -17.78
C ASP A 151 -2.34 5.61 -18.93
N VAL A 152 -1.14 5.22 -19.36
CA VAL A 152 -0.93 4.11 -20.30
C VAL A 152 -0.43 2.91 -19.51
N VAL A 153 -1.02 1.75 -19.72
CA VAL A 153 -0.63 0.51 -19.04
C VAL A 153 -0.40 -0.58 -20.07
N PHE A 154 0.69 -1.31 -19.91
CA PHE A 154 0.94 -2.56 -20.60
C PHE A 154 0.88 -3.68 -19.58
N LEU A 155 0.08 -4.70 -19.86
CA LEU A 155 -0.16 -5.83 -19.00
C LEU A 155 0.18 -7.12 -19.75
N SER A 156 0.91 -8.02 -19.12
CA SER A 156 1.07 -9.38 -19.63
C SER A 156 1.00 -10.37 -18.49
N GLU A 157 0.19 -11.42 -18.65
CA GLU A 157 0.13 -12.54 -17.73
C GLU A 157 0.50 -13.80 -18.50
N ARG A 158 1.63 -14.43 -18.16
CA ARG A 158 2.09 -15.66 -18.81
C ARG A 158 2.77 -16.56 -17.79
N ASP A 159 2.43 -17.84 -17.81
CA ASP A 159 3.05 -18.87 -16.97
C ASP A 159 3.02 -18.51 -15.46
N GLY A 160 1.93 -17.90 -15.00
CA GLY A 160 1.78 -17.44 -13.61
C GLY A 160 2.61 -16.20 -13.25
N VAL A 161 3.23 -15.54 -14.24
CA VAL A 161 3.98 -14.30 -14.05
C VAL A 161 3.22 -13.13 -14.67
N LEU A 162 2.79 -12.21 -13.82
CA LEU A 162 2.19 -10.93 -14.21
C LEU A 162 3.29 -9.87 -14.36
N ARG A 163 3.36 -9.23 -15.52
CA ARG A 163 4.26 -8.12 -15.81
C ARG A 163 3.44 -6.88 -16.14
N VAL A 164 3.79 -5.76 -15.54
CA VAL A 164 3.09 -4.48 -15.72
C VAL A 164 4.10 -3.38 -16.04
N VAL A 165 3.80 -2.59 -17.07
CA VAL A 165 4.46 -1.31 -17.33
C VAL A 165 3.41 -0.22 -17.28
N ALA A 166 3.49 0.69 -16.31
CA ALA A 166 2.60 1.84 -16.23
C ALA A 166 3.35 3.13 -16.53
N LEU A 167 2.79 3.96 -17.40
CA LEU A 167 3.32 5.27 -17.78
C LEU A 167 2.39 6.34 -17.27
N GLN A 168 2.93 7.23 -16.43
CA GLN A 168 2.17 8.30 -15.80
C GLN A 168 2.81 9.65 -16.07
N LYS A 169 2.00 10.65 -16.39
CA LYS A 169 2.50 12.01 -16.53
C LYS A 169 2.60 12.68 -15.16
N LYS A 170 3.80 13.12 -14.78
CA LYS A 170 4.08 13.78 -13.51
C LYS A 170 4.76 15.13 -13.75
N GLY A 171 3.94 16.17 -13.88
CA GLY A 171 4.41 17.50 -14.26
C GLY A 171 4.96 17.49 -15.69
N PHE A 172 6.25 17.79 -15.84
CA PHE A 172 6.97 17.82 -17.13
C PHE A 172 7.73 16.53 -17.43
N GLN A 173 7.62 15.52 -16.58
CA GLN A 173 8.31 14.24 -16.73
C GLN A 173 7.30 13.10 -16.82
N VAL A 174 7.76 11.99 -17.39
CA VAL A 174 7.04 10.72 -17.37
C VAL A 174 7.63 9.85 -16.28
N GLU A 175 6.77 9.37 -15.39
CA GLU A 175 7.09 8.33 -14.43
C GLU A 175 6.73 6.97 -15.05
N ILE A 176 7.67 6.04 -14.99
CA ILE A 176 7.56 4.69 -15.53
C ILE A 176 7.60 3.74 -14.33
N ALA A 177 6.53 3.02 -14.07
CA ALA A 177 6.51 1.97 -13.08
C ALA A 177 6.59 0.61 -13.76
N LEU A 178 7.60 -0.17 -13.40
CA LEU A 178 7.79 -1.55 -13.85
C LEU A 178 7.47 -2.47 -12.68
N VAL A 179 6.62 -3.47 -12.90
CA VAL A 179 6.24 -4.45 -11.88
C VAL A 179 6.29 -5.84 -12.49
N ARG A 180 6.89 -6.78 -11.75
CA ARG A 180 6.85 -8.21 -12.01
C ARG A 180 6.32 -8.91 -10.77
N ILE A 181 5.32 -9.75 -10.94
CA ILE A 181 4.75 -10.59 -9.89
C ILE A 181 4.77 -12.02 -10.41
N GLY A 182 5.26 -12.96 -9.62
CA GLY A 182 5.20 -14.37 -9.97
C GLY A 182 5.68 -15.24 -8.84
N HIS A 183 5.57 -16.55 -9.02
CA HIS A 183 6.13 -17.49 -8.06
C HIS A 183 7.66 -17.42 -8.08
N GLN A 184 8.25 -17.52 -6.88
CA GLN A 184 9.70 -17.52 -6.73
C GLN A 184 10.27 -18.69 -7.52
N GLN A 185 11.03 -18.42 -8.57
CA GLN A 185 11.77 -19.47 -9.26
C GLN A 185 12.95 -19.83 -8.36
N GLY A 186 12.88 -21.02 -7.75
CA GLY A 186 13.97 -21.57 -6.96
C GLY A 186 15.29 -21.49 -7.75
N GLN A 187 16.31 -20.94 -7.11
CA GLN A 187 17.71 -21.09 -7.53
C GLN A 187 18.12 -22.56 -7.48
#